data_AF-I3RB14-F1
#
_entry.id   AF-I3RB14-F1
#
_cell.length_a   1.000
_cell.length_b   1.000
_cell.length_c   1.000
_cell.angle_alpha   90.00
_cell.angle_beta   90.00
_cell.angle_gamma   90.00
#
_symmetry.space_group_name_H-M   'P 1'
#
loop_
_entity.id
_entity.type
_entity.pdbx_description
1 polymer ?
#
loop_
_entity_poly.entity_id
_entity_poly.type
_entity_poly.pdbx_seq_one_letter_code
_entity_poly.pdbx_strand_id
1 'polypeptide(L)'
;MTTLSKDELFRILSNSRRRQILYFLHRAGEPLSLKELAAMVAARENETAVEDVTDEERQRVYISLYQTHLPKLETAELIDYDEEERTVELVASVAKQGFFWMQPESRYPWNRYYAILGVLGWVLILGFWAGIPGFALLSWSLIAVLVSTVLLLMVLVQYLLEERAGMTSGAFETLVE
;
A
#
# COMPACT_ATOMS: atom_id res chain seq x y z
N MET A 1 19.31 6.91 -0.21
CA MET A 1 18.18 7.05 -1.15
C MET A 1 18.25 5.80 -2.00
N THR A 2 17.37 4.83 -1.76
CA THR A 2 17.36 3.56 -2.50
C THR A 2 16.99 3.90 -3.95
N THR A 3 17.94 3.93 -4.89
CA THR A 3 17.69 4.26 -6.30
C THR A 3 17.15 3.03 -7.04
N LEU A 4 16.15 2.37 -6.46
CA LEU A 4 15.52 1.22 -7.09
C LEU A 4 14.44 1.73 -8.05
N SER A 5 14.54 1.37 -9.33
CA SER A 5 13.47 1.69 -10.30
C SER A 5 12.17 0.97 -9.89
N LYS A 6 11.01 1.60 -10.18
CA LYS A 6 9.68 1.01 -9.95
C LYS A 6 9.56 -0.38 -10.60
N ASP A 7 10.09 -0.55 -11.81
CA ASP A 7 10.06 -1.83 -12.53
C ASP A 7 10.91 -2.91 -11.85
N GLU A 8 12.05 -2.50 -11.29
CA GLU A 8 12.92 -3.40 -10.54
C GLU A 8 12.27 -3.84 -9.23
N LEU A 9 11.62 -2.90 -8.52
CA LEU A 9 10.83 -3.22 -7.34
C LEU A 9 9.72 -4.23 -7.68
N PHE A 10 8.95 -3.99 -8.75
CA PHE A 10 7.91 -4.92 -9.19
C PHE A 10 8.46 -6.30 -9.53
N ARG A 11 9.60 -6.37 -10.23
CA ARG A 11 10.29 -7.63 -10.52
C ARG A 11 10.74 -8.35 -9.25
N ILE A 12 11.07 -7.61 -8.19
CA ILE A 12 11.40 -8.19 -6.88
C ILE A 12 10.14 -8.67 -6.16
N LEU A 13 9.11 -7.82 -6.07
CA LEU A 13 7.89 -8.13 -5.35
C LEU A 13 6.96 -9.11 -6.10
N SER A 14 7.24 -9.45 -7.36
CA SER A 14 6.48 -10.45 -8.12
C SER A 14 6.51 -11.86 -7.50
N ASN A 15 7.54 -12.18 -6.70
CA ASN A 15 7.67 -13.47 -6.04
C ASN A 15 6.93 -13.47 -4.69
N SER A 16 6.01 -14.42 -4.51
CA SER A 16 5.19 -14.52 -3.29
C SER A 16 6.02 -14.64 -2.02
N ARG A 17 7.08 -15.47 -2.01
CA ARG A 17 7.93 -15.66 -0.84
C ARG A 17 8.65 -14.37 -0.43
N ARG A 18 9.11 -13.54 -1.38
CA ARG A 18 9.69 -12.22 -1.08
C ARG A 18 8.67 -11.27 -0.47
N ARG A 19 7.41 -11.29 -0.90
CA ARG A 19 6.34 -10.50 -0.27
C ARG A 19 6.04 -10.98 1.15
N GLN A 20 5.99 -12.29 1.37
CA GLN A 20 5.76 -12.87 2.71
C GLN A 20 6.87 -12.50 3.70
N ILE A 21 8.13 -12.52 3.28
CA ILE A 21 9.26 -12.08 4.12
C ILE A 21 9.04 -10.65 4.60
N LEU A 22 8.80 -9.73 3.66
CA LEU A 22 8.60 -8.32 3.97
C LEU A 22 7.35 -8.10 4.85
N TYR A 23 6.29 -8.89 4.62
CA TYR A 23 5.09 -8.88 5.45
C TYR A 23 5.39 -9.27 6.90
N PHE A 24 6.08 -10.39 7.14
CA PHE A 24 6.36 -10.86 8.50
C PHE A 24 7.31 -9.92 9.24
N LEU A 25 8.34 -9.40 8.57
CA LEU A 25 9.24 -8.41 9.16
C LEU A 25 8.50 -7.11 9.51
N HIS A 26 7.58 -6.66 8.64
CA HIS A 26 6.78 -5.47 8.93
C HIS A 26 5.82 -5.69 10.10
N ARG A 27 5.17 -6.86 10.14
CA ARG A 27 4.21 -7.20 11.20
C ARG A 27 4.90 -7.34 12.55
N ALA A 28 6.11 -7.90 12.59
CA ALA A 28 6.89 -8.01 13.82
C ALA A 28 7.34 -6.65 14.34
N GLY A 29 7.80 -5.76 13.45
CA GLY A 29 8.28 -4.42 13.82
C GLY A 29 9.64 -4.44 14.55
N GLU A 30 10.26 -5.61 14.69
CA GLU A 30 11.55 -5.86 15.29
C GLU A 30 12.32 -6.93 14.49
N PRO A 31 13.65 -7.05 14.66
CA PRO A 31 14.43 -8.09 13.99
C PRO A 31 13.91 -9.50 14.30
N LEU A 32 13.77 -10.32 13.27
CA LEU A 32 13.36 -11.72 13.39
C LEU A 32 14.54 -12.64 13.10
N SER A 33 14.68 -13.74 13.84
CA SER A 33 15.68 -14.74 13.46
C SER A 33 15.30 -15.40 12.13
N LEU A 34 16.32 -15.81 11.35
CA LEU A 34 16.10 -16.52 10.09
C LEU A 34 15.31 -17.82 10.27
N LYS A 35 15.42 -18.45 11.44
CA LYS A 35 14.66 -19.67 11.78
C LYS A 35 13.19 -19.36 12.01
N GLU A 36 12.88 -18.32 12.77
CA GLU A 36 11.49 -17.88 12.99
C GLU A 36 10.84 -17.46 11.68
N LEU A 37 11.56 -16.66 10.88
CA LEU A 37 11.09 -16.24 9.57
C LEU A 37 10.82 -17.43 8.64
N ALA A 38 11.71 -18.43 8.63
CA ALA A 38 11.51 -19.65 7.86
C ALA A 38 10.28 -20.44 8.32
N ALA A 39 10.04 -20.53 9.63
CA ALA A 39 8.88 -21.21 10.19
C ALA A 39 7.57 -20.49 9.82
N MET A 40 7.52 -19.15 9.94
CA MET A 40 6.36 -18.35 9.56
C MET A 40 6.02 -18.45 8.06
N VAL A 41 7.03 -18.40 7.20
CA VAL A 41 6.86 -18.58 5.76
C VAL A 41 6.41 -20.00 5.42
N ALA A 42 7.02 -21.02 6.04
CA ALA A 42 6.60 -22.41 5.84
C ALA A 42 5.16 -22.66 6.30
N ALA A 43 4.76 -22.08 7.44
CA ALA A 43 3.39 -22.17 7.96
C ALA A 43 2.39 -21.57 6.98
N ARG A 44 2.72 -20.39 6.43
CA ARG A 44 1.87 -19.71 5.44
C ARG A 44 1.75 -20.48 4.14
N GLU A 45 2.84 -21.07 3.64
CA GLU A 45 2.84 -21.83 2.38
C GLU A 45 2.10 -23.17 2.48
N ASN A 46 2.09 -23.79 3.66
CA ASN A 46 1.39 -25.06 3.90
C ASN A 46 0.02 -24.88 4.56
N GLU A 47 -0.46 -23.64 4.69
CA GLU A 47 -1.74 -23.30 5.32
C GLU A 47 -1.93 -23.93 6.71
N THR A 48 -0.86 -23.93 7.51
CA THR A 48 -0.81 -24.57 8.82
C THR A 48 -0.36 -23.59 9.91
N ALA A 49 -0.46 -24.00 11.18
CA ALA A 49 0.09 -23.23 12.30
C ALA A 49 1.62 -23.36 12.34
N VAL A 50 2.31 -22.37 12.91
CA VAL A 50 3.78 -22.37 12.98
C VAL A 50 4.31 -23.56 13.79
N GLU A 51 3.56 -23.97 14.81
CA GLU A 51 3.84 -25.09 15.70
C GLU A 51 3.70 -26.45 14.99
N ASP A 52 2.88 -26.51 13.94
CA ASP A 52 2.60 -27.72 13.16
C ASP A 52 3.54 -27.87 11.95
N VAL A 53 4.45 -26.90 11.71
CA VAL A 53 5.44 -26.97 10.63
C VAL A 53 6.49 -28.03 10.96
N THR A 54 6.71 -28.96 10.02
CA THR A 54 7.73 -29.99 10.19
C THR A 54 9.15 -29.42 10.07
N ASP A 55 10.12 -30.11 10.69
CA ASP A 55 11.53 -29.72 10.59
C ASP A 55 12.04 -29.71 9.15
N GLU A 56 11.56 -30.62 8.29
CA GLU A 56 11.93 -30.68 6.87
C GLU A 56 11.39 -29.48 6.08
N GLU A 57 10.13 -29.09 6.31
CA GLU A 57 9.52 -27.92 5.67
C GLU A 57 10.23 -26.63 6.08
N ARG A 58 10.45 -26.46 7.39
CA ARG A 58 11.19 -25.30 7.92
C ARG A 58 12.60 -25.24 7.35
N GLN A 59 13.31 -26.37 7.29
CA GLN A 59 14.67 -26.43 6.74
C GLN A 59 14.71 -26.08 5.25
N ARG A 60 13.74 -26.57 4.47
CA ARG A 60 13.64 -26.26 3.03
C ARG A 60 13.43 -24.76 2.80
N VAL A 61 12.55 -24.14 3.57
CA VAL A 61 12.31 -22.69 3.49
C VAL A 61 13.54 -21.92 3.96
N TYR A 62 14.14 -22.30 5.09
CA TYR A 62 15.37 -21.68 5.61
C TYR A 62 16.47 -21.61 4.55
N ILE A 63 16.77 -22.73 3.90
CA ILE A 63 17.80 -22.80 2.85
C ILE A 63 17.45 -21.86 1.70
N SER A 64 16.19 -21.86 1.26
CA SER A 64 15.73 -20.99 0.18
C SER A 64 15.80 -19.50 0.56
N LEU A 65 15.43 -19.13 1.79
CA LEU A 65 15.55 -17.76 2.30
C LEU A 65 16.99 -17.30 2.23
N TYR A 66 17.90 -18.07 2.84
CA TYR A 66 19.32 -17.76 2.92
C TYR A 66 19.98 -17.65 1.53
N GLN A 67 19.75 -18.61 0.64
CA GLN A 67 20.50 -18.69 -0.62
C GLN A 67 19.93 -17.81 -1.74
N THR A 68 18.62 -17.52 -1.71
CA THR A 68 17.94 -16.91 -2.86
C THR A 68 17.21 -15.62 -2.51
N HIS A 69 16.45 -15.60 -1.42
CA HIS A 69 15.52 -14.49 -1.17
C HIS A 69 16.16 -13.33 -0.43
N LEU A 70 16.86 -13.60 0.67
CA LEU A 70 17.52 -12.55 1.45
C LEU A 70 18.59 -11.81 0.64
N PRO A 71 19.52 -12.48 -0.09
CA PRO A 71 20.53 -11.76 -0.86
C PRO A 71 19.93 -10.81 -1.90
N LYS A 72 18.80 -11.19 -2.51
CA LYS A 72 18.08 -10.35 -3.49
C LYS A 72 17.34 -9.18 -2.85
N LEU A 73 16.82 -9.35 -1.63
CA LEU A 73 16.13 -8.29 -0.91
C LEU A 73 17.13 -7.30 -0.30
N GLU A 74 18.27 -7.79 0.18
CA GLU A 74 19.37 -7.02 0.71
C GLU A 74 20.07 -6.19 -0.38
N THR A 75 20.37 -6.81 -1.54
CA THR A 75 20.91 -6.08 -2.71
C THR A 75 19.98 -4.94 -3.16
N ALA A 76 18.68 -5.09 -2.91
CA ALA A 76 17.67 -4.09 -3.23
C ALA A 76 17.41 -3.08 -2.10
N GLU A 77 18.22 -3.14 -1.03
CA GLU A 77 18.14 -2.26 0.14
C GLU A 77 16.75 -2.30 0.82
N LEU A 78 16.08 -3.47 0.79
CA LEU A 78 14.76 -3.67 1.39
C LEU A 78 14.82 -4.27 2.80
N ILE A 79 15.81 -5.12 3.06
CA ILE A 79 16.08 -5.77 4.34
C ILE A 79 17.56 -5.64 4.66
N ASP A 80 17.87 -5.73 5.95
CA ASP A 80 19.22 -5.93 6.46
C ASP A 80 19.31 -7.34 7.05
N TYR A 81 20.40 -8.06 6.78
CA TYR A 81 20.63 -9.40 7.29
C TYR A 81 21.94 -9.46 8.07
N ASP A 82 21.83 -9.69 9.38
CA ASP A 82 22.98 -9.88 10.24
C ASP A 82 23.42 -11.35 10.19
N GLU A 83 24.59 -11.61 9.58
CA GLU A 83 25.14 -12.97 9.49
C GLU A 83 25.58 -13.54 10.85
N GLU A 84 26.02 -12.68 11.78
CA GLU A 84 26.52 -13.09 13.10
C GLU A 84 25.36 -13.51 14.00
N GLU A 85 24.33 -12.68 14.09
CA GLU A 85 23.12 -12.93 14.89
C GLU A 85 22.10 -13.82 14.17
N ARG A 86 22.23 -13.98 12.84
CA ARG A 86 21.26 -14.64 11.96
C ARG A 86 19.87 -14.03 12.06
N THR A 87 19.82 -12.71 12.19
CA THR A 87 18.60 -11.92 12.27
C THR A 87 18.38 -11.15 10.98
N VAL A 88 17.12 -10.93 10.64
CA VAL A 88 16.68 -10.19 9.47
C VAL A 88 15.79 -9.07 9.97
N GLU A 89 16.00 -7.86 9.48
CA GLU A 89 15.12 -6.72 9.75
C GLU A 89 14.79 -5.92 8.49
N LEU A 90 13.74 -5.11 8.56
CA LEU A 90 13.46 -4.14 7.50
C LEU A 90 14.41 -2.96 7.62
N VAL A 91 14.95 -2.51 6.49
CA VAL A 91 15.70 -1.25 6.46
C VAL A 91 14.82 -0.12 6.98
N ALA A 92 15.35 0.72 7.88
CA ALA A 92 14.58 1.74 8.61
C ALA A 92 13.80 2.71 7.70
N SER A 93 14.31 3.00 6.49
CA SER A 93 13.60 3.80 5.49
C SER A 93 12.33 3.11 4.99
N VAL A 94 12.40 1.81 4.72
CA VAL A 94 11.29 0.96 4.26
C VAL A 94 10.30 0.73 5.40
N ALA A 95 10.78 0.53 6.63
CA ALA A 95 9.91 0.38 7.80
C ALA A 95 9.06 1.64 8.07
N LYS A 96 9.65 2.85 7.95
CA LYS A 96 8.96 4.13 8.21
C LYS A 96 8.04 4.57 7.07
N GLN A 97 8.45 4.34 5.83
CA GLN A 97 7.64 4.71 4.68
C GLN A 97 6.57 3.64 4.43
N GLY A 98 6.79 2.39 4.80
CA GLY A 98 5.99 1.31 4.22
C GLY A 98 6.13 1.31 2.69
N PHE A 99 5.60 0.31 2.02
CA PHE A 99 5.52 0.32 0.56
C PHE A 99 4.41 1.30 0.13
N PHE A 100 4.63 2.61 0.30
CA PHE A 100 3.66 3.69 0.01
C PHE A 100 3.12 3.65 -1.45
N TRP A 101 3.76 2.92 -2.35
CA TRP A 101 3.36 2.73 -3.74
C TRP A 101 2.38 1.57 -3.98
N MET A 102 2.10 0.74 -2.97
CA MET A 102 1.09 -0.34 -2.99
C MET A 102 0.02 -0.09 -1.93
N GLN A 103 -0.48 1.14 -1.83
CA GLN A 103 -1.78 1.32 -1.17
C GLN A 103 -2.81 0.50 -1.96
N PRO A 104 -3.64 -0.34 -1.30
CA PRO A 104 -4.81 -0.89 -1.95
C PRO A 104 -5.58 0.28 -2.57
N GLU A 105 -6.02 0.12 -3.81
CA GLU A 105 -6.80 1.14 -4.52
C GLU A 105 -7.75 1.81 -3.53
N SER A 106 -7.68 3.14 -3.42
CA SER A 106 -8.35 3.91 -2.38
C SER A 106 -9.75 3.36 -2.15
N ARG A 107 -10.06 2.92 -0.91
CA ARG A 107 -11.36 2.33 -0.53
C ARG A 107 -12.56 3.19 -0.95
N TYR A 108 -12.32 4.47 -1.22
CA TYR A 108 -13.27 5.41 -1.80
C TYR A 108 -12.91 5.74 -3.26
N PRO A 109 -13.82 5.50 -4.22
CA PRO A 109 -13.59 5.83 -5.63
C PRO A 109 -13.76 7.34 -5.86
N TRP A 110 -12.77 8.13 -5.44
CA TRP A 110 -12.76 9.59 -5.56
C TRP A 110 -13.03 10.08 -6.98
N ASN A 111 -12.54 9.34 -7.98
CA ASN A 111 -12.83 9.58 -9.39
C ASN A 111 -14.35 9.67 -9.71
N ARG A 112 -15.19 8.84 -9.09
CA ARG A 112 -16.65 8.87 -9.29
C ARG A 112 -17.26 10.13 -8.70
N TYR A 113 -16.81 10.52 -7.52
CA TYR A 113 -17.31 11.73 -6.87
C TYR A 113 -16.92 13.00 -7.64
N TYR A 114 -15.67 13.09 -8.09
CA TYR A 114 -15.21 14.18 -8.95
C TYR A 114 -15.94 14.17 -10.31
N ALA A 115 -16.22 13.00 -10.89
CA ALA A 115 -16.99 12.89 -12.13
C ALA A 115 -18.44 13.37 -11.96
N ILE A 116 -19.12 12.97 -10.87
CA ILE A 116 -20.48 13.43 -10.56
C ILE A 116 -20.49 14.95 -10.35
N LEU A 117 -19.54 15.48 -9.57
CA LEU A 117 -19.43 16.92 -9.34
C LEU A 117 -19.16 17.68 -10.64
N GLY A 118 -18.29 17.16 -11.50
CA GLY A 118 -18.00 17.74 -12.81
C GLY A 118 -19.23 17.74 -13.73
N VAL A 119 -19.97 16.63 -13.81
CA VAL A 119 -21.20 16.53 -14.60
C VAL A 119 -22.26 17.51 -14.08
N LEU A 120 -22.46 17.58 -12.76
CA LEU A 120 -23.37 18.55 -12.15
C LEU A 120 -22.96 19.99 -12.47
N GLY A 121 -21.66 20.32 -12.38
CA GLY A 121 -21.15 21.64 -12.77
C GLY A 121 -21.46 21.98 -14.22
N TRP A 122 -21.21 21.05 -15.15
CA TRP A 122 -21.55 21.24 -16.57
C TRP A 122 -23.05 21.41 -16.82
N VAL A 123 -23.91 20.66 -16.11
CA VAL A 123 -25.37 20.79 -16.21
C VAL A 123 -25.83 22.17 -15.74
N LEU A 124 -25.28 22.69 -14.64
CA LEU A 124 -25.58 24.04 -14.15
C LEU A 124 -25.17 25.12 -15.18
N ILE A 125 -23.97 24.99 -15.76
CA ILE A 125 -23.44 25.92 -16.77
C ILE A 125 -24.31 25.92 -18.03
N LEU A 126 -24.61 24.74 -18.57
CA LEU A 126 -25.41 24.60 -19.79
C LEU A 126 -26.87 25.00 -19.58
N GLY A 127 -27.47 24.68 -18.42
CA GLY A 127 -28.83 25.06 -18.08
C GLY A 127 -29.01 26.57 -17.95
N PHE A 128 -28.01 27.25 -17.37
CA PHE A 128 -27.94 28.71 -17.36
C PHE A 128 -27.81 29.29 -18.77
N TRP A 129 -26.89 28.77 -19.59
CA TRP A 129 -26.66 29.26 -20.96
C TRP A 129 -27.86 29.05 -21.89
N ALA A 130 -28.60 27.95 -21.70
CA ALA A 130 -29.83 27.64 -22.44
C ALA A 130 -31.05 28.49 -22.01
N GLY A 131 -30.90 29.35 -20.99
CA GLY A 131 -31.97 30.25 -20.55
C GLY A 131 -33.16 29.55 -19.89
N ILE A 132 -32.94 28.38 -19.29
CA ILE A 132 -34.00 27.62 -18.63
C ILE A 132 -34.54 28.43 -17.43
N PRO A 133 -35.86 28.63 -17.28
CA PRO A 133 -36.45 29.50 -16.25
C PRO A 133 -36.00 29.19 -14.81
N GLY A 134 -35.74 27.92 -14.50
CA GLY A 134 -35.23 27.50 -13.18
C GLY A 134 -33.78 27.93 -12.89
N PHE A 135 -33.00 28.25 -13.92
CA PHE A 135 -31.60 28.69 -13.81
C PHE A 135 -31.44 30.21 -13.96
N ALA A 136 -32.48 30.92 -14.43
CA ALA A 136 -32.46 32.37 -14.62
C ALA A 136 -32.32 33.17 -13.30
N LEU A 137 -32.58 32.53 -12.16
CA LEU A 137 -32.39 33.11 -10.83
C LEU A 137 -30.95 32.97 -10.29
N LEU A 138 -30.10 32.18 -10.96
CA LEU A 138 -28.73 31.92 -10.52
C LEU A 138 -27.77 32.88 -11.23
N SER A 139 -26.94 33.60 -10.48
CA SER A 139 -25.83 34.34 -11.08
C SER A 139 -24.66 33.41 -11.39
N TRP A 140 -23.90 33.72 -12.43
CA TRP A 140 -22.67 32.97 -12.76
C TRP A 140 -21.70 32.90 -11.58
N SER A 141 -21.58 34.00 -10.83
CA SER A 141 -20.76 34.07 -9.62
C SER A 141 -21.21 33.10 -8.53
N LEU A 142 -22.52 32.92 -8.33
CA LEU A 142 -23.06 31.99 -7.34
C LEU A 142 -22.77 30.54 -7.72
N ILE A 143 -22.90 30.19 -9.01
CA ILE A 143 -22.57 28.85 -9.53
C ILE A 143 -21.08 28.56 -9.32
N ALA A 144 -20.21 29.51 -9.68
CA ALA A 144 -18.77 29.39 -9.52
C ALA A 144 -18.38 29.19 -8.04
N VAL A 145 -18.91 30.02 -7.13
CA VAL A 145 -18.65 29.91 -5.69
C VAL A 145 -19.12 28.56 -5.14
N LEU A 146 -20.31 28.09 -5.55
CA LEU A 146 -20.86 26.83 -5.07
C LEU A 146 -20.01 25.63 -5.51
N VAL A 147 -19.67 25.55 -6.80
CA VAL A 147 -18.82 24.47 -7.33
C VAL A 147 -17.43 24.49 -6.69
N SER A 148 -16.81 25.66 -6.58
CA SER A 148 -15.50 25.80 -5.92
C SER A 148 -15.53 25.41 -4.44
N THR A 149 -16.59 25.78 -3.71
CA THR A 149 -16.75 25.44 -2.29
C THR A 149 -16.93 23.93 -2.10
N VAL A 150 -17.77 23.29 -2.92
CA VAL A 150 -17.97 21.84 -2.87
C VAL A 150 -16.67 21.10 -3.22
N LEU A 151 -15.93 21.57 -4.23
CA LEU A 151 -14.64 21.00 -4.59
C LEU A 151 -13.62 21.13 -3.46
N LEU A 152 -13.52 22.31 -2.81
CA LEU A 152 -12.63 22.53 -1.67
C LEU A 152 -12.99 21.64 -0.47
N LEU A 153 -14.29 21.52 -0.15
CA LEU A 153 -14.75 20.61 0.90
C LEU A 153 -14.40 19.16 0.59
N MET A 154 -14.56 18.74 -0.66
CA MET A 154 -14.23 17.40 -1.11
C MET A 154 -12.73 17.10 -0.99
N VAL A 155 -11.87 18.04 -1.41
CA VAL A 155 -10.41 17.94 -1.26
C VAL A 155 -10.02 17.90 0.23
N LEU A 156 -10.66 18.72 1.06
CA LEU A 156 -10.40 18.72 2.51
C LEU A 156 -10.79 17.39 3.16
N VAL A 157 -11.95 16.83 2.78
CA VAL A 157 -12.37 15.51 3.27
C VAL A 157 -11.41 14.43 2.80
N GLN A 158 -10.96 14.46 1.55
CA GLN A 158 -9.96 13.53 1.04
C GLN A 158 -8.67 13.61 1.85
N TYR A 159 -8.15 14.82 2.07
CA TYR A 159 -6.93 15.05 2.86
C TYR A 159 -7.05 14.51 4.28
N LEU A 160 -8.15 14.80 4.98
CA LEU A 160 -8.38 14.34 6.36
C LEU A 160 -8.56 12.82 6.46
N LEU A 161 -9.18 12.19 5.45
CA LEU A 161 -9.36 10.74 5.41
C LEU A 161 -8.05 10.02 5.11
N GLU A 162 -7.23 10.56 4.20
CA GLU A 162 -5.90 10.02 3.88
C GLU A 162 -4.93 10.17 5.07
N GLU A 163 -4.97 11.30 5.78
CA GLU A 163 -4.16 11.52 7.00
C GLU A 163 -4.52 10.52 8.11
N ARG A 164 -5.81 10.18 8.26
CA ARG A 164 -6.24 9.12 9.19
C ARG A 164 -5.86 7.72 8.73
N ALA A 165 -5.95 7.43 7.43
CA ALA A 165 -5.59 6.13 6.88
C ALA A 165 -4.08 5.85 6.97
N GLY A 166 -3.24 6.89 6.91
CA GLY A 166 -1.80 6.81 7.13
C GLY A 166 -1.39 6.32 8.53
N MET A 167 -2.31 6.32 9.51
CA MET A 167 -2.07 5.77 10.85
C MET A 167 -2.45 4.30 11.02
N THR A 168 -3.15 3.67 10.06
CA THR A 168 -3.62 2.28 10.16
C THR A 168 -2.90 1.39 9.16
N SER A 169 -1.98 0.56 9.67
CA SER A 169 -1.25 -0.48 8.96
C SER A 169 -2.20 -1.51 8.32
N GLY A 170 -2.61 -1.26 7.07
CA GLY A 170 -3.45 -2.18 6.28
C GLY A 170 -2.89 -2.54 4.90
N ALA A 171 -1.81 -1.90 4.46
CA ALA A 171 -1.23 -2.09 3.12
C ALA A 171 -0.50 -3.44 2.94
N PHE A 172 -0.14 -4.10 4.04
CA PHE A 172 0.64 -5.33 4.01
C PHE A 172 -0.22 -6.59 3.85
N GLU A 173 -1.45 -6.61 4.35
CA GLU A 173 -2.35 -7.77 4.18
C GLU A 173 -2.66 -8.05 2.70
N THR A 174 -2.78 -7.00 1.88
CA THR A 174 -3.00 -7.13 0.43
C THR A 174 -1.78 -7.56 -0.37
N LEU A 175 -0.59 -7.67 0.24
CA LEU A 175 0.61 -8.19 -0.43
C LEU A 175 0.69 -9.73 -0.37
N VAL A 176 -0.07 -10.37 0.52
CA VAL A 176 0.01 -11.81 0.77
C VAL A 176 -1.11 -12.60 0.09
N GLU A 177 -2.23 -11.95 -0.25
CA GLU A 177 -3.24 -12.47 -1.20
C GLU A 177 -2.73 -12.41 -2.65
#